data_AF-A0A1I4Z3V0-F1
#
_entry.id   AF-A0A1I4Z3V0-F1
#
_cell.length_a   1.000
_cell.length_b   1.000
_cell.length_c   1.000
_cell.angle_alpha   90.00
_cell.angle_beta   90.00
_cell.angle_gamma   90.00
#
_symmetry.space_group_name_H-M   'P 1'
#
loop_
_entity.id
_entity.type
_entity.pdbx_description
1 polymer ?
#
loop_
_entity_poly.entity_id
_entity_poly.type
_entity_poly.pdbx_seq_one_letter_code
_entity_poly.pdbx_strand_id
1 'polypeptide(L)'
;MSATALGLAAAALLVGATCPAPGRLRALRARERCATATGPPRTAVLALLVPAGAALGWTVGGSTGAVVGGMAGTGALVLARRLPGIRADRAEDADLAAVWDLLATCLAAGLTVPDALDAAGHRLPGPAGATLRTVSGLLALGASAEDAWAAAAGTPGLAGFARAAGRSARTGSALGRAASAEAARLRAGLTDRAEERAQRAAVRITAPLGLCFLPAFLVLGIVPVVIGLAGEAFARW
;
A
#
# COMPACT_ATOMS: atom_id res chain seq x y z
N MET A 1 25.66 -35.58 20.01
CA MET A 1 24.83 -34.72 19.15
C MET A 1 23.39 -34.88 19.62
N SER A 2 22.90 -33.88 20.35
CA SER A 2 21.82 -34.02 21.33
C SER A 2 20.42 -34.00 20.70
N ALA A 3 19.63 -35.02 21.04
CA ALA A 3 18.22 -35.22 20.64
C ALA A 3 17.28 -34.04 20.98
N THR A 4 17.73 -33.10 21.80
CA THR A 4 17.01 -31.88 22.18
C THR A 4 16.89 -30.85 21.05
N ALA A 5 17.83 -30.83 20.10
CA ALA A 5 17.77 -29.92 18.95
C ALA A 5 16.71 -30.34 17.90
N LEU A 6 16.47 -31.65 17.75
CA LEU A 6 15.43 -32.20 16.87
C LEU A 6 14.02 -32.00 17.44
N GLY A 7 13.86 -32.04 18.77
CA GLY A 7 12.57 -31.81 19.43
C GLY A 7 12.04 -30.38 19.25
N LEU A 8 12.91 -29.38 19.28
CA LEU A 8 12.53 -27.96 19.13
C LEU A 8 12.16 -27.60 17.68
N ALA A 9 12.80 -28.21 16.68
CA ALA A 9 12.45 -28.01 15.27
C ALA A 9 11.06 -28.60 14.93
N ALA A 10 10.73 -29.78 15.49
CA ALA A 10 9.43 -30.42 15.29
C ALA A 10 8.27 -29.62 15.93
N ALA A 11 8.48 -29.04 17.11
CA ALA A 11 7.46 -28.22 17.78
C ALA A 11 7.18 -26.90 17.05
N ALA A 12 8.20 -26.25 16.47
CA ALA A 12 8.04 -25.01 15.70
C ALA A 12 7.27 -25.23 14.38
N LEU A 13 7.42 -26.40 13.75
CA LEU A 13 6.70 -26.78 12.53
C LEU A 13 5.23 -27.14 12.81
N LEU A 14 4.90 -27.71 13.97
CA LEU A 14 3.53 -28.08 14.33
C LEU A 14 2.66 -26.88 14.73
N VAL A 15 3.25 -25.82 15.29
CA VAL A 15 2.53 -24.58 15.65
C VAL A 15 2.30 -23.67 14.43
N GLY A 16 3.16 -23.75 13.41
CA GLY A 16 2.97 -23.01 12.15
C GLY A 16 1.91 -23.59 11.21
N ALA A 17 1.61 -24.89 11.32
CA ALA A 17 0.77 -25.62 10.36
C ALA A 17 -0.72 -25.70 10.72
N THR A 18 -1.12 -25.35 11.95
CA THR A 18 -2.50 -25.58 12.43
C THR A 18 -3.30 -24.30 12.61
N CYS A 19 -3.64 -23.63 11.50
CA CYS A 19 -4.82 -22.77 11.45
C CYS A 19 -5.38 -22.65 10.01
N PRO A 20 -6.07 -23.68 9.50
CA PRO A 20 -6.90 -23.54 8.31
C PRO A 20 -8.24 -22.95 8.74
N ALA A 21 -8.59 -21.75 8.29
CA ALA A 21 -9.93 -21.20 8.47
C ALA A 21 -10.47 -20.64 7.14
N PRO A 22 -11.38 -21.34 6.44
CA PRO A 22 -12.00 -20.88 5.19
C PRO A 22 -12.91 -19.64 5.39
N GLY A 23 -13.11 -19.20 6.63
CA GLY A 23 -13.77 -17.93 6.96
C GLY A 23 -12.92 -16.68 6.70
N ARG A 24 -11.63 -16.81 6.38
CA ARG A 24 -10.69 -15.68 6.24
C ARG A 24 -11.09 -14.70 5.15
N LEU A 25 -11.65 -15.17 4.03
CA LEU A 25 -12.11 -14.31 2.94
C LEU A 25 -13.40 -13.55 3.30
N ARG A 26 -14.31 -14.17 4.06
CA ARG A 26 -15.50 -13.49 4.61
C ARG A 26 -15.12 -12.49 5.70
N ALA A 27 -14.15 -12.81 6.53
CA ALA A 27 -13.61 -11.93 7.56
C ALA A 27 -12.86 -10.74 6.95
N LEU A 28 -12.09 -10.92 5.87
CA LEU A 28 -11.45 -9.82 5.16
C LEU A 28 -12.48 -8.87 4.54
N ARG A 29 -13.51 -9.41 3.86
CA ARG A 29 -14.62 -8.61 3.31
C ARG A 29 -15.49 -7.94 4.38
N ALA A 30 -15.69 -8.57 5.54
CA ALA A 30 -16.39 -7.97 6.67
C ALA A 30 -15.56 -6.87 7.37
N ARG A 31 -14.24 -7.05 7.41
CA ARG A 31 -13.29 -6.08 7.99
C ARG A 31 -13.11 -4.86 7.09
N GLU A 32 -13.22 -5.01 5.77
CA GLU A 32 -13.32 -3.89 4.82
C GLU A 32 -14.60 -3.07 5.03
N ARG A 33 -15.75 -3.74 5.26
CA ARG A 33 -17.03 -3.07 5.56
C ARG A 33 -17.10 -2.42 6.94
N CYS A 34 -16.33 -2.91 7.91
CA CYS A 34 -16.24 -2.33 9.25
C CYS A 34 -15.10 -1.30 9.37
N ALA A 35 -14.19 -1.23 8.39
CA ALA A 35 -13.11 -0.23 8.35
C ALA A 35 -13.61 1.20 8.05
N THR A 36 -14.88 1.35 7.65
CA THR A 36 -15.60 2.62 7.58
C THR A 36 -16.24 3.03 8.91
N ALA A 37 -16.28 2.13 9.91
CA ALA A 37 -16.57 2.49 11.29
C ALA A 37 -15.27 2.84 12.00
N THR A 38 -15.23 4.02 12.62
CA THR A 38 -14.13 4.58 13.40
C THR A 38 -13.71 3.61 14.52
N GLY A 39 -12.81 2.68 14.20
CA GLY A 39 -12.27 1.72 15.14
C GLY A 39 -11.32 2.39 16.16
N PRO A 40 -11.16 1.81 17.36
CA PRO A 40 -10.28 2.35 18.40
C PRO A 40 -8.85 2.53 17.85
N PRO A 41 -8.09 3.51 18.37
CA PRO A 41 -6.84 3.94 17.77
C PRO A 41 -5.88 2.75 17.67
N ARG A 42 -5.52 2.36 16.44
CA ARG A 42 -4.62 1.25 16.10
C ARG A 42 -3.29 1.28 16.87
N THR A 43 -2.91 2.43 17.41
CA THR A 43 -1.78 2.64 18.31
C THR A 43 -1.88 1.84 19.62
N ALA A 44 -3.09 1.61 20.16
CA ALA A 44 -3.30 0.86 21.40
C ALA A 44 -3.07 -0.65 21.21
N VAL A 45 -3.52 -1.22 20.09
CA VAL A 45 -3.30 -2.64 19.76
C VAL A 45 -1.83 -2.91 19.43
N LEU A 46 -1.16 -1.95 18.77
CA LEU A 46 0.27 -2.03 18.46
C LEU A 46 1.14 -1.85 19.72
N ALA A 47 0.71 -1.04 20.70
CA ALA A 47 1.42 -0.85 21.96
C ALA A 47 1.47 -2.11 22.84
N LEU A 48 0.50 -3.03 22.70
CA LEU A 48 0.49 -4.32 23.41
C LEU A 48 1.43 -5.38 22.80
N LEU A 49 1.87 -5.22 21.55
CA LEU A 49 2.77 -6.18 20.89
C LEU A 49 4.20 -6.13 21.43
N VAL A 50 4.63 -4.98 21.96
CA VAL A 50 5.96 -4.79 22.58
C VAL A 50 6.10 -5.61 23.88
N PRO A 51 5.21 -5.48 24.90
CA PRO A 51 5.31 -6.28 26.11
C PRO A 51 5.03 -7.77 25.87
N ALA A 52 4.13 -8.11 24.94
CA ALA A 52 3.86 -9.51 24.58
C ALA A 52 5.06 -10.18 23.88
N GLY A 53 5.76 -9.46 22.99
CA GLY A 53 6.97 -9.94 22.33
C GLY A 53 8.14 -10.12 23.30
N ALA A 54 8.30 -9.22 24.28
CA ALA A 54 9.30 -9.35 25.34
C ALA A 54 8.99 -10.54 26.28
N ALA A 55 7.73 -10.74 26.66
CA ALA A 55 7.31 -11.85 27.52
C ALA A 55 7.51 -13.22 26.86
N LEU A 56 7.17 -13.37 25.57
CA LEU A 56 7.44 -14.61 24.84
C LEU A 56 8.95 -14.84 24.63
N GLY A 57 9.71 -13.79 24.29
CA GLY A 57 11.17 -13.90 24.12
C GLY A 57 11.89 -14.36 25.39
N TRP A 58 11.40 -13.94 26.56
CA TRP A 58 11.96 -14.33 27.86
C TRP A 58 11.87 -15.85 28.11
N THR A 59 10.79 -16.49 27.66
CA THR A 59 10.60 -17.94 27.84
C THR A 59 11.51 -18.83 26.99
N VAL A 60 12.09 -18.30 25.90
CA VAL A 60 12.91 -19.08 24.95
C VAL A 60 14.41 -18.84 25.12
N GLY A 61 14.83 -17.65 25.56
CA GLY A 61 16.24 -17.28 25.66
C GLY A 61 16.66 -16.61 26.98
N GLY A 62 15.77 -16.49 27.97
CA GLY A 62 16.05 -15.70 29.17
C GLY A 62 16.19 -14.21 28.85
N SER A 63 17.10 -13.51 29.53
CA SER A 63 17.26 -12.05 29.41
C SER A 63 17.61 -11.56 28.00
N THR A 64 18.38 -12.33 27.22
CA THR A 64 18.72 -11.99 25.83
C THR A 64 17.50 -12.08 24.90
N GLY A 65 16.60 -13.04 25.14
CA GLY A 65 15.35 -13.18 24.38
C GLY A 65 14.36 -12.05 24.62
N ALA A 66 14.29 -11.52 25.84
CA ALA A 66 13.46 -10.35 26.16
C ALA A 66 13.93 -9.06 25.45
N VAL A 67 15.25 -8.85 25.35
CA VAL A 67 15.82 -7.68 24.65
C VAL A 67 15.51 -7.74 23.16
N VAL A 68 15.71 -8.90 22.52
CA VAL A 68 15.42 -9.08 21.08
C VAL A 68 13.93 -8.96 20.78
N GLY A 69 13.06 -9.53 21.62
CA GLY A 69 11.61 -9.42 21.49
C GLY A 69 11.09 -7.98 21.65
N GLY A 70 11.65 -7.23 22.62
CA GLY A 70 11.37 -5.81 22.80
C GLY A 70 11.84 -4.94 21.63
N MET A 71 13.02 -5.21 21.08
CA MET A 71 13.56 -4.51 19.91
C MET A 71 12.73 -4.79 18.64
N ALA A 72 12.32 -6.03 18.42
CA ALA A 72 11.46 -6.41 17.31
C ALA A 72 10.06 -5.77 17.43
N GLY A 73 9.48 -5.77 18.63
CA GLY A 73 8.19 -5.13 18.90
C GLY A 73 8.22 -3.61 18.67
N THR A 74 9.26 -2.94 19.16
CA THR A 74 9.44 -1.49 18.96
C THR A 74 9.73 -1.16 17.49
N GLY A 75 10.53 -1.95 16.80
CA GLY A 75 10.74 -1.84 15.35
C GLY A 75 9.44 -1.97 14.55
N ALA A 76 8.59 -2.94 14.90
CA ALA A 76 7.28 -3.12 14.28
C ALA A 76 6.33 -1.93 14.54
N LEU A 77 6.37 -1.38 15.76
CA LEU A 77 5.57 -0.20 16.14
C LEU A 77 5.99 1.05 15.34
N VAL A 78 7.29 1.31 15.26
CA VAL A 78 7.86 2.44 14.52
C VAL A 78 7.57 2.31 13.03
N LEU A 79 7.74 1.11 12.47
CA LEU A 79 7.41 0.84 11.08
C LEU A 79 5.91 1.06 10.82
N ALA A 80 5.03 0.51 11.66
CA ALA A 80 3.58 0.67 11.55
C ALA A 80 3.12 2.14 11.59
N ARG A 81 3.79 2.97 12.40
CA ARG A 81 3.55 4.43 12.45
C ARG A 81 4.01 5.17 11.19
N ARG A 82 4.91 4.60 10.39
CA ARG A 82 5.41 5.19 9.13
C ARG A 82 4.57 4.83 7.89
N LEU A 83 3.67 3.84 7.98
CA LEU A 83 2.79 3.43 6.87
C LEU A 83 1.53 4.29 6.56
N PRO A 84 1.00 5.20 7.41
CA PRO A 84 -0.30 5.83 7.13
C PRO A 84 -0.28 6.74 5.90
N GLY A 85 0.85 7.41 5.59
CA GLY A 85 0.95 8.34 4.47
C GLY A 85 0.61 7.72 3.12
N ILE A 86 1.05 6.48 2.85
CA ILE A 86 0.85 5.83 1.55
C ILE A 86 -0.61 5.37 1.34
N ARG A 87 -1.38 5.16 2.42
CA ARG A 87 -2.81 4.82 2.29
C ARG A 87 -3.66 6.07 2.06
N ALA A 88 -3.33 7.16 2.74
CA ALA A 88 -4.00 8.44 2.55
C ALA A 88 -3.82 8.96 1.12
N ASP A 89 -2.58 8.97 0.63
CA ASP A 89 -2.22 9.42 -0.71
C ASP A 89 -2.95 8.64 -1.83
N ARG A 90 -3.14 7.33 -1.66
CA ARG A 90 -3.92 6.51 -2.62
C ARG A 90 -5.42 6.78 -2.58
N ALA A 91 -5.97 7.04 -1.39
CA ALA A 91 -7.38 7.38 -1.27
C ALA A 91 -7.63 8.72 -1.97
N GLU A 92 -6.72 9.67 -1.77
CA GLU A 92 -6.75 10.98 -2.42
C GLU A 92 -6.64 10.88 -3.96
N ASP A 93 -5.69 10.10 -4.49
CA ASP A 93 -5.58 9.85 -5.94
C ASP A 93 -6.84 9.19 -6.54
N ALA A 94 -7.46 8.26 -5.81
CA ALA A 94 -8.66 7.55 -6.25
C ALA A 94 -9.91 8.45 -6.22
N ASP A 95 -10.07 9.26 -5.16
CA ASP A 95 -11.14 10.24 -5.04
C ASP A 95 -11.01 11.31 -6.14
N LEU A 96 -9.79 11.76 -6.42
CA LEU A 96 -9.52 12.72 -7.48
C LEU A 96 -9.84 12.14 -8.87
N ALA A 97 -9.49 10.88 -9.13
CA ALA A 97 -9.86 10.20 -10.37
C ALA A 97 -11.38 10.10 -10.56
N ALA A 98 -12.12 9.80 -9.49
CA ALA A 98 -13.58 9.74 -9.53
C ALA A 98 -14.21 11.12 -9.79
N VAL A 99 -13.66 12.18 -9.20
CA VAL A 99 -14.10 13.55 -9.40
C VAL A 99 -13.88 14.03 -10.84
N TRP A 100 -12.76 13.66 -11.46
CA TRP A 100 -12.53 13.99 -12.87
C TRP A 100 -13.44 13.24 -13.84
N ASP A 101 -13.79 11.99 -13.54
CA ASP A 101 -14.82 11.26 -14.28
C ASP A 101 -16.20 11.90 -14.13
N LEU A 102 -16.55 12.34 -12.91
CA LEU A 102 -17.79 13.07 -12.67
C LEU A 102 -17.80 14.37 -13.49
N LEU A 103 -16.71 15.13 -13.49
CA LEU A 103 -16.60 16.34 -14.29
C LEU A 103 -16.77 16.04 -15.79
N ALA A 104 -16.10 15.01 -16.30
CA ALA A 104 -16.20 14.61 -17.70
C ALA A 104 -17.62 14.18 -18.08
N THR A 105 -18.28 13.40 -17.24
CA THR A 105 -19.67 12.95 -17.47
C THR A 105 -20.67 14.11 -17.40
N CYS A 106 -20.51 15.04 -16.45
CA CYS A 106 -21.31 16.26 -16.38
C CYS A 106 -21.17 17.11 -17.64
N LEU A 107 -19.93 17.34 -18.11
CA LEU A 107 -19.68 18.11 -19.33
C LEU A 107 -20.19 17.40 -20.59
N ALA A 108 -20.09 16.06 -20.64
CA ALA A 108 -20.68 15.26 -21.72
C ALA A 108 -22.22 15.31 -21.72
N ALA A 109 -22.84 15.44 -20.55
CA ALA A 109 -24.28 15.62 -20.38
C ALA A 109 -24.77 17.05 -20.72
N GLY A 110 -23.84 17.98 -21.01
CA GLY A 110 -24.18 19.35 -21.42
C GLY A 110 -24.30 20.36 -20.27
N LEU A 111 -23.83 20.02 -19.06
CA LEU A 111 -23.74 21.00 -17.97
C LEU A 111 -22.74 22.11 -18.31
N THR A 112 -22.97 23.30 -17.75
CA THR A 112 -22.00 24.39 -17.84
C THR A 112 -20.75 24.04 -17.05
N VAL A 113 -19.60 24.62 -17.43
CA VAL A 113 -18.32 24.38 -16.73
C VAL A 113 -18.40 24.76 -15.24
N PRO A 114 -18.98 25.91 -14.84
CA PRO A 114 -19.17 26.24 -13.43
C PRO A 114 -20.02 25.21 -12.68
N ASP A 115 -21.17 24.80 -13.21
CA ASP A 115 -22.06 23.85 -12.53
C ASP A 115 -21.41 22.48 -12.35
N ALA A 116 -20.71 22.02 -13.39
CA ALA A 116 -20.00 20.74 -13.35
C ALA A 116 -18.83 20.77 -12.34
N LEU A 117 -18.12 21.90 -12.23
CA LEU A 117 -17.05 22.09 -11.24
C LEU A 117 -17.58 22.19 -9.81
N ASP A 118 -18.73 22.83 -9.60
CA ASP A 118 -19.34 22.90 -8.27
C ASP A 118 -19.81 21.52 -7.79
N ALA A 119 -20.45 20.76 -8.68
CA ALA A 119 -20.85 19.37 -8.41
C ALA A 119 -19.64 18.48 -8.09
N ALA A 120 -18.56 18.62 -8.85
CA ALA A 120 -17.28 17.94 -8.62
C ALA A 120 -16.65 18.35 -7.28
N GLY A 121 -16.62 19.65 -6.98
CA GLY A 121 -16.03 20.20 -5.76
C GLY A 121 -16.76 19.83 -4.47
N HIS A 122 -18.06 19.52 -4.53
CA HIS A 122 -18.82 18.99 -3.37
C HIS A 122 -18.48 17.53 -3.04
N ARG A 123 -17.99 16.76 -4.01
CA ARG A 123 -17.60 15.36 -3.81
C ARG A 123 -16.18 15.20 -3.27
N LEU A 124 -15.34 16.22 -3.39
CA LEU A 124 -13.96 16.19 -2.94
C LEU A 124 -13.82 16.87 -1.56
N PRO A 125 -13.44 16.15 -0.49
CA PRO A 125 -13.21 16.77 0.80
C PRO A 125 -11.91 17.59 0.82
N GLY A 126 -11.79 18.49 1.79
CA GLY A 126 -10.55 19.21 2.06
C GLY A 126 -10.27 20.39 1.10
N PRO A 127 -9.00 20.84 1.02
CA PRO A 127 -8.64 22.05 0.30
C PRO A 127 -8.89 21.92 -1.21
N ALA A 128 -8.74 20.73 -1.77
CA ALA A 128 -8.95 20.51 -3.20
C ALA A 128 -10.39 20.78 -3.65
N GLY A 129 -11.39 20.28 -2.89
CA GLY A 129 -12.79 20.57 -3.20
C GLY A 129 -13.16 22.04 -2.99
N ALA A 130 -12.61 22.68 -1.95
CA ALA A 130 -12.80 24.11 -1.73
C ALA A 130 -12.25 24.93 -2.91
N THR A 131 -11.05 24.62 -3.39
CA THR A 131 -10.47 25.28 -4.55
C THR A 131 -11.31 25.09 -5.82
N LEU A 132 -11.86 23.89 -6.06
CA LEU A 132 -12.75 23.65 -7.22
C LEU A 132 -14.02 24.49 -7.16
N ARG A 133 -14.64 24.64 -5.99
CA ARG A 133 -15.82 25.51 -5.81
C ARG A 133 -15.47 26.99 -6.00
N THR A 134 -14.29 27.42 -5.57
CA THR A 134 -13.78 28.77 -5.85
C THR A 134 -13.61 29.00 -7.35
N VAL A 135 -13.00 28.05 -8.07
CA VAL A 135 -12.85 28.11 -9.54
C VAL A 135 -14.22 28.20 -10.21
N SER A 136 -15.18 27.38 -9.77
CA SER A 136 -16.57 27.43 -10.26
C SER A 136 -17.18 28.82 -10.07
N GLY A 137 -17.11 29.38 -8.86
CA GLY A 137 -17.64 30.71 -8.57
C GLY A 137 -17.00 31.82 -9.40
N LEU A 138 -15.68 31.78 -9.59
CA LEU A 138 -14.97 32.75 -10.43
C LEU A 138 -15.41 32.67 -11.90
N LEU A 139 -15.56 31.47 -12.45
CA LEU A 139 -16.05 31.27 -13.82
C LEU A 139 -17.52 31.71 -13.97
N ALA A 140 -18.36 31.46 -12.97
CA ALA A 140 -19.74 31.93 -12.95
C ALA A 140 -19.84 33.47 -12.92
N LEU A 141 -18.87 34.14 -12.28
CA LEU A 141 -18.73 35.60 -12.28
C LEU A 141 -18.09 36.16 -13.56
N GLY A 142 -17.71 35.30 -14.52
CA GLY A 142 -17.14 35.71 -15.80
C GLY A 142 -15.62 35.96 -15.77
N ALA A 143 -14.90 35.47 -14.76
CA ALA A 143 -13.45 35.52 -14.75
C ALA A 143 -12.86 34.74 -15.93
N SER A 144 -11.67 35.14 -16.39
CA SER A 144 -10.96 34.39 -17.41
C SER A 144 -10.61 33.00 -16.87
N ALA A 145 -10.52 32.00 -17.76
CA ALA A 145 -10.15 30.65 -17.34
C ALA A 145 -8.74 30.60 -16.72
N GLU A 146 -7.81 31.41 -17.22
CA GLU A 146 -6.46 31.49 -16.68
C GLU A 146 -6.46 32.01 -15.24
N ASP A 147 -7.22 33.07 -14.97
CA ASP A 147 -7.35 33.64 -13.63
C ASP A 147 -8.10 32.71 -12.68
N ALA A 148 -9.19 32.09 -13.14
CA ALA A 148 -9.99 31.18 -12.32
C ALA A 148 -9.18 29.96 -11.89
N TRP A 149 -8.39 29.38 -12.80
CA TRP A 149 -7.57 28.19 -12.52
C TRP A 149 -6.24 28.51 -11.81
N ALA A 150 -5.86 29.78 -11.65
CA ALA A 150 -4.62 30.17 -10.97
C ALA A 150 -4.57 29.66 -9.51
N ALA A 151 -5.70 29.72 -8.79
CA ALA A 151 -5.80 29.20 -7.42
C ALA A 151 -5.58 27.68 -7.33
N ALA A 152 -5.98 26.94 -8.37
CA ALA A 152 -5.82 25.49 -8.46
C ALA A 152 -4.37 25.07 -8.75
N ALA A 153 -3.53 25.95 -9.30
CA ALA A 153 -2.12 25.66 -9.59
C ALA A 153 -1.29 25.43 -8.31
N GLY A 154 -1.67 26.07 -7.20
CA GLY A 154 -1.00 25.93 -5.90
C GLY A 154 -1.53 24.76 -5.05
N THR A 155 -2.62 24.12 -5.46
CA THR A 155 -3.24 23.04 -4.67
C THR A 155 -2.68 21.68 -5.11
N PRO A 156 -2.11 20.87 -4.20
CA PRO A 156 -1.68 19.50 -4.50
C PRO A 156 -2.80 18.68 -5.15
N GLY A 157 -2.45 17.80 -6.09
CA GLY A 157 -3.42 17.01 -6.88
C GLY A 157 -4.11 17.78 -8.01
N LEU A 158 -4.42 19.06 -7.82
CA LEU A 158 -5.09 19.90 -8.84
C LEU A 158 -4.12 20.59 -9.80
N ALA A 159 -2.88 20.84 -9.38
CA ALA A 159 -1.89 21.61 -10.13
C ALA A 159 -1.59 21.05 -11.55
N GLY A 160 -1.62 19.71 -11.71
CA GLY A 160 -1.42 19.05 -13.00
C GLY A 160 -2.56 19.36 -13.97
N PHE A 161 -3.80 19.29 -13.48
CA PHE A 161 -5.00 19.56 -14.26
C PHE A 161 -5.19 21.05 -14.54
N ALA A 162 -4.93 21.94 -13.56
CA ALA A 162 -5.17 23.38 -13.67
C ALA A 162 -4.54 24.03 -14.92
N ARG A 163 -3.31 23.64 -15.27
CA ARG A 163 -2.63 24.12 -16.49
C ARG A 163 -3.25 23.60 -17.78
N ALA A 164 -3.75 22.37 -17.78
CA ALA A 164 -4.48 21.83 -18.92
C ALA A 164 -5.84 22.51 -19.06
N ALA A 165 -6.53 22.71 -17.94
CA ALA A 165 -7.83 23.35 -17.86
C ALA A 165 -7.78 24.81 -18.32
N GLY A 166 -6.81 25.61 -17.86
CA GLY A 166 -6.64 27.00 -18.32
C GLY A 166 -6.53 27.13 -19.84
N ARG A 167 -5.83 26.20 -20.51
CA ARG A 167 -5.70 26.18 -21.97
C ARG A 167 -6.91 25.61 -22.72
N SER A 168 -7.65 24.69 -22.09
CA SER A 168 -8.75 23.94 -22.73
C SER A 168 -10.15 24.45 -22.37
N ALA A 169 -10.27 25.34 -21.39
CA ALA A 169 -11.54 25.86 -20.88
C ALA A 169 -12.35 26.71 -21.87
N ARG A 170 -11.81 27.06 -23.05
CA ARG A 170 -12.59 27.73 -24.10
C ARG A 170 -13.80 26.89 -24.55
N THR A 171 -13.76 25.56 -24.38
CA THR A 171 -14.92 24.70 -24.65
C THR A 171 -15.08 23.63 -23.56
N GLY A 172 -16.32 23.42 -23.11
CA GLY A 172 -16.63 22.38 -22.13
C GLY A 172 -16.28 20.96 -22.61
N SER A 173 -16.36 20.70 -23.92
CA SER A 173 -15.98 19.41 -24.50
C SER A 173 -14.48 19.14 -24.45
N ALA A 174 -13.63 20.16 -24.65
CA ALA A 174 -12.18 20.01 -24.51
C ALA A 174 -11.79 19.79 -23.06
N LEU A 175 -12.43 20.52 -22.13
CA LEU A 175 -12.23 20.33 -20.69
C LEU A 175 -12.68 18.93 -20.24
N GLY A 176 -13.80 18.43 -20.74
CA GLY A 176 -14.28 17.07 -20.46
C GLY A 176 -13.28 16.00 -20.92
N ARG A 177 -12.70 16.12 -22.12
CA ARG A 177 -11.64 15.21 -22.58
C ARG A 177 -10.38 15.28 -21.71
N ALA A 178 -10.00 16.49 -21.28
CA ALA A 178 -8.86 16.66 -20.38
C ALA A 178 -9.12 15.98 -19.03
N ALA A 179 -10.34 16.07 -18.50
CA ALA A 179 -10.73 15.43 -17.24
C ALA A 179 -10.71 13.90 -17.37
N SER A 180 -11.28 13.34 -18.43
CA SER A 180 -11.20 11.89 -18.70
C SER A 180 -9.76 11.39 -18.83
N ALA A 181 -8.89 12.16 -19.51
CA ALA A 181 -7.47 11.81 -19.63
C ALA A 181 -6.76 11.85 -18.27
N GLU A 182 -7.09 12.81 -17.40
CA GLU A 182 -6.52 12.89 -16.06
C GLU A 182 -6.99 11.76 -15.16
N ALA A 183 -8.28 11.40 -15.20
CA ALA A 183 -8.82 10.25 -14.49
C ALA A 183 -8.12 8.94 -14.91
N ALA A 184 -7.89 8.76 -16.23
CA ALA A 184 -7.15 7.62 -16.75
C ALA A 184 -5.69 7.60 -16.27
N ARG A 185 -5.01 8.76 -16.25
CA ARG A 185 -3.64 8.87 -15.72
C ARG A 185 -3.55 8.46 -14.25
N LEU A 186 -4.45 8.95 -13.40
CA LEU A 186 -4.48 8.60 -11.99
C LEU A 186 -4.72 7.10 -11.77
N ARG A 187 -5.66 6.50 -12.51
CA ARG A 187 -5.93 5.05 -12.45
C ARG A 187 -4.75 4.19 -12.90
N ALA A 188 -4.07 4.60 -13.97
CA ALA A 188 -2.85 3.94 -14.41
C ALA A 188 -1.79 3.96 -13.29
N GLY A 189 -1.54 5.14 -12.70
CA GLY A 189 -0.62 5.27 -11.57
C GLY A 189 -1.03 4.46 -10.33
N LEU A 190 -2.32 4.32 -10.04
CA LEU A 190 -2.80 3.43 -8.97
C LEU A 190 -2.50 1.96 -9.26
N THR A 191 -2.66 1.54 -10.53
CA THR A 191 -2.40 0.17 -10.99
C THR A 191 -0.91 -0.15 -10.98
N ASP A 192 -0.08 0.75 -11.51
CA ASP A 192 1.38 0.60 -11.53
C ASP A 192 1.94 0.43 -10.12
N ARG A 193 1.48 1.29 -9.19
CA ARG A 193 1.89 1.17 -7.79
C ARG A 193 1.37 -0.11 -7.12
N ALA A 194 0.25 -0.68 -7.57
CA ALA A 194 -0.25 -1.96 -7.07
C ALA A 194 0.63 -3.11 -7.57
N GLU A 195 1.00 -3.08 -8.84
CA GLU A 195 1.88 -4.05 -9.49
C GLU A 195 3.29 -4.05 -8.86
N GLU A 196 3.88 -2.87 -8.68
CA GLU A 196 5.18 -2.74 -7.99
C GLU A 196 5.17 -3.39 -6.59
N ARG A 197 4.04 -3.32 -5.88
CA ARG A 197 3.90 -3.94 -4.56
C ARG A 197 3.73 -5.44 -4.64
N ALA A 198 3.01 -5.95 -5.63
CA ALA A 198 2.88 -7.37 -5.88
C ALA A 198 4.25 -7.99 -6.18
N GLN A 199 5.05 -7.35 -7.05
CA GLN A 199 6.40 -7.78 -7.39
C GLN A 199 7.34 -7.78 -6.18
N ARG A 200 7.31 -6.69 -5.37
CA ARG A 200 8.10 -6.63 -4.13
C ARG A 200 7.66 -7.66 -3.09
N ALA A 201 6.37 -8.01 -3.05
CA ALA A 201 5.87 -9.07 -2.18
C ALA A 201 6.35 -10.44 -2.64
N ALA A 202 6.32 -10.71 -3.94
CA ALA A 202 6.81 -11.97 -4.52
C ALA A 202 8.27 -12.24 -4.12
N VAL A 203 9.16 -11.26 -4.29
CA VAL A 203 10.58 -11.39 -3.90
C VAL A 203 10.73 -11.66 -2.40
N ARG A 204 9.96 -10.96 -1.55
CA ARG A 204 10.02 -11.17 -0.09
C ARG A 204 9.51 -12.53 0.35
N ILE A 205 8.59 -13.14 -0.41
CA ILE A 205 8.04 -14.47 -0.11
C ILE A 205 9.01 -15.57 -0.58
N THR A 206 9.64 -15.40 -1.74
CA THR A 206 10.56 -16.41 -2.29
C THR A 206 11.95 -16.36 -1.66
N ALA A 207 12.43 -15.19 -1.22
CA ALA A 207 13.72 -15.03 -0.56
C ALA A 207 13.98 -15.99 0.62
N PRO A 208 13.09 -16.13 1.63
CA PRO A 208 13.32 -17.06 2.74
C PRO A 208 13.31 -18.52 2.29
N LEU A 209 12.51 -18.89 1.28
CA LEU A 209 12.50 -20.25 0.72
C LEU A 209 13.85 -20.59 0.07
N GLY A 210 14.41 -19.68 -0.73
CA GLY A 210 15.73 -19.84 -1.33
C GLY A 210 16.84 -19.93 -0.27
N LEU A 211 16.78 -19.09 0.76
CA LEU A 211 17.74 -19.10 1.87
C LEU A 211 17.68 -20.40 2.68
N CYS A 212 16.50 -20.99 2.86
CA CYS A 212 16.35 -22.29 3.53
C CYS A 212 16.76 -23.47 2.64
N PHE A 213 16.60 -23.37 1.32
CA PHE A 213 16.95 -24.44 0.39
C PHE A 213 18.46 -24.59 0.18
N LEU A 214 19.19 -23.47 0.14
CA LEU A 214 20.64 -23.45 -0.05
C LEU A 214 21.43 -24.36 0.94
N PRO A 215 21.26 -24.26 2.27
CA PRO A 215 21.99 -25.11 3.21
C PRO A 215 21.57 -26.59 3.13
N ALA A 216 20.28 -26.85 2.87
CA ALA A 216 19.80 -28.23 2.70
C ALA A 216 20.41 -28.88 1.46
N PHE A 217 20.44 -28.17 0.31
CA PHE A 217 21.04 -28.66 -0.92
C PHE A 217 22.55 -28.94 -0.77
N LEU A 218 23.28 -28.10 -0.01
CA LEU A 218 24.70 -28.32 0.26
C LEU A 218 24.93 -29.65 1.00
N VAL A 219 24.21 -29.87 2.10
CA VAL A 219 24.38 -31.05 2.96
C VAL A 219 23.88 -32.33 2.29
N LEU A 220 22.72 -32.27 1.62
CA LEU A 220 22.10 -33.45 1.01
C LEU A 220 22.61 -33.76 -0.40
N GLY A 221 23.02 -32.74 -1.17
CA GLY A 221 23.40 -32.90 -2.57
C GLY A 221 24.91 -32.87 -2.80
N ILE A 222 25.58 -31.78 -2.38
CA ILE A 222 26.98 -31.53 -2.76
C ILE A 222 27.97 -32.33 -1.90
N VAL A 223 27.78 -32.32 -0.58
CA VAL A 223 28.71 -32.96 0.36
C VAL A 223 28.95 -34.45 0.06
N PRO A 224 27.92 -35.29 -0.18
CA PRO A 224 28.13 -36.70 -0.46
C PRO A 224 28.89 -36.96 -1.77
N VAL A 225 28.61 -36.16 -2.81
CA VAL A 225 29.26 -36.29 -4.12
C VAL A 225 30.75 -35.95 -4.03
N VAL A 226 31.10 -34.86 -3.34
CA VAL A 226 32.50 -34.46 -3.14
C VAL A 226 33.26 -35.51 -2.35
N ILE A 227 32.65 -36.08 -1.28
CA ILE A 227 33.27 -37.14 -0.48
C ILE A 227 33.53 -38.39 -1.35
N GLY A 228 32.56 -38.79 -2.19
CA GLY A 228 32.71 -39.94 -3.09
C GLY A 228 33.84 -39.76 -4.09
N LEU A 229 33.89 -38.61 -4.77
CA LEU A 229 34.93 -38.30 -5.77
C LEU A 229 36.32 -38.17 -5.13
N ALA A 230 36.41 -37.53 -3.97
CA ALA A 230 37.68 -37.42 -3.24
C ALA A 230 38.18 -38.81 -2.81
N GLY A 231 37.29 -39.68 -2.31
CA GLY A 231 37.63 -41.05 -1.92
C GLY A 231 38.22 -41.88 -3.06
N GLU A 232 37.61 -41.83 -4.26
CA GLU A 232 38.14 -42.53 -5.44
C GLU A 232 39.48 -41.97 -5.91
N ALA A 233 39.67 -40.64 -5.84
CA ALA A 233 40.93 -40.00 -6.21
C ALA A 233 42.07 -40.36 -5.25
N PHE A 234 41.80 -40.42 -3.94
CA PHE A 234 42.78 -40.84 -2.93
C PHE A 234 43.08 -42.33 -2.98
N ALA A 235 42.14 -43.18 -3.40
CA ALA A 235 42.35 -44.62 -3.54
C ALA A 235 43.19 -45.01 -4.78
N ARG A 236 43.36 -44.09 -5.74
CA ARG A 236 44.15 -44.30 -6.97
C ARG A 236 45.61 -43.85 -6.88
N TRP A 237 45.99 -43.22 -5.77
CA TRP A 237 47.37 -42.84 -5.44
C TRP A 237 48.03 -43.92 -4.60
#